data_AF-A0A7W0CYP7-F1
#
_entry.id   AF-A0A7W0CYP7-F1
#
_cell.length_a   1.000
_cell.length_b   1.000
_cell.length_c   1.000
_cell.angle_alpha   90.00
_cell.angle_beta   90.00
_cell.angle_gamma   90.00
#
_symmetry.space_group_name_H-M   'P 1'
#
loop_
_entity.id
_entity.type
_entity.pdbx_description
1 polymer ?
#
loop_
_entity_poly.entity_id
_entity_poly.type
_entity_poly.pdbx_seq_one_letter_code
_entity_poly.pdbx_strand_id
1 'polypeptide(L)'
;MAIGQEPGWRVDIRPDRTIEAIADYGDRRASLPYVRPVTQGSTLEFHAFGGENELRLRIFDRPCADGMSGRPYPATAELELNGRSYRGCAEPVRP
;
A
#
# COMPACT_ATOMS: atom_id res chain seq x y z
N MET A 1 -8.43 3.14 -1.35
CA MET A 1 -8.21 2.55 -2.69
C MET A 1 -7.23 1.40 -2.54
N ALA A 2 -7.48 0.30 -3.25
CA ALA A 2 -6.73 -0.96 -3.16
C ALA A 2 -5.44 -0.90 -3.99
N ILE A 3 -4.32 -1.32 -3.41
CA ILE A 3 -2.99 -1.31 -4.04
C ILE A 3 -2.45 -2.73 -4.07
N GLY A 4 -2.10 -3.27 -5.25
CA GLY A 4 -1.18 -4.41 -5.33
C GLY A 4 -1.31 -5.27 -6.59
N GLN A 5 -0.15 -5.73 -7.08
CA GLN A 5 -0.06 -6.90 -7.95
C GLN A 5 1.32 -7.56 -7.80
N GLU A 6 1.45 -8.78 -8.33
CA GLU A 6 1.98 -9.98 -7.68
C GLU A 6 3.39 -9.99 -7.05
N PRO A 7 3.59 -10.86 -6.03
CA PRO A 7 2.62 -11.84 -5.52
C PRO A 7 1.70 -11.27 -4.41
N GLY A 8 0.39 -11.34 -4.67
CA GLY A 8 -0.71 -11.44 -3.70
C GLY A 8 -0.78 -10.48 -2.50
N TRP A 9 -0.64 -9.16 -2.69
CA TRP A 9 -0.88 -8.19 -1.62
C TRP A 9 -1.88 -7.10 -2.01
N ARG A 10 -2.53 -6.51 -1.00
CA ARG A 10 -3.55 -5.48 -1.12
C ARG A 10 -3.59 -4.60 0.11
N VAL A 11 -3.60 -3.28 -0.07
CA VAL A 11 -3.88 -2.34 1.03
C VAL A 11 -5.14 -1.53 0.73
N ASP A 12 -6.11 -1.54 1.65
CA ASP A 12 -7.28 -0.67 1.67
C ASP A 12 -7.11 0.42 2.70
N ILE A 13 -7.12 1.66 2.24
CA ILE A 13 -7.15 2.84 3.11
C ILE A 13 -8.58 3.36 3.19
N ARG A 14 -9.14 3.37 4.41
CA ARG A 14 -10.42 4.02 4.76
C ARG A 14 -10.11 5.26 5.61
N PRO A 15 -10.18 6.48 5.02
CA PRO A 15 -9.90 7.72 5.75
C PRO A 15 -10.68 7.82 7.05
N ASP A 16 -9.99 8.31 8.09
CA ASP A 16 -10.51 8.50 9.46
C ASP A 16 -11.08 7.24 10.12
N ARG A 17 -10.79 6.05 9.56
CA ARG A 17 -11.19 4.75 10.11
C ARG A 17 -10.00 3.81 10.27
N THR A 18 -9.62 3.12 9.19
CA THR A 18 -8.65 2.02 9.24
C THR A 18 -7.81 1.93 7.98
N ILE A 19 -6.64 1.31 8.13
CA ILE A 19 -5.81 0.79 7.03
C ILE A 19 -5.80 -0.72 7.17
N GLU A 20 -6.33 -1.42 6.16
CA GLU A 20 -6.38 -2.87 6.10
C GLU A 20 -5.36 -3.36 5.07
N ALA A 21 -4.45 -4.24 5.48
CA ALA A 21 -3.48 -4.87 4.59
C ALA A 21 -3.68 -6.38 4.58
N ILE A 22 -3.59 -6.97 3.39
CA ILE A 22 -3.60 -8.41 3.15
C ILE A 22 -2.39 -8.71 2.27
N ALA A 23 -1.55 -9.66 2.63
CA ALA A 23 -0.39 -10.07 1.86
C ALA A 23 -0.23 -11.60 1.90
N ASP A 24 0.69 -12.13 1.08
CA ASP A 24 0.97 -13.56 0.98
C ASP A 24 -0.31 -14.39 0.77
N TYR A 25 -1.17 -13.97 -0.15
CA TYR A 25 -2.45 -14.64 -0.46
C TYR A 25 -3.41 -14.79 0.74
N GLY A 26 -3.27 -13.93 1.75
CA GLY A 26 -4.15 -13.92 2.91
C GLY A 26 -3.55 -14.48 4.20
N ASP A 27 -2.34 -15.05 4.13
CA ASP A 27 -1.60 -15.55 5.28
C ASP A 27 -1.14 -14.41 6.20
N ARG A 28 -0.96 -13.21 5.63
CA ARG A 28 -0.63 -12.00 6.39
C ARG A 28 -1.76 -11.01 6.30
N ARG A 29 -2.23 -10.54 7.47
CA ARG A 29 -3.28 -9.54 7.59
C ARG A 29 -2.95 -8.55 8.69
N ALA A 30 -3.20 -7.27 8.43
CA ALA A 30 -3.13 -6.23 9.44
C ALA A 30 -4.33 -5.30 9.31
N SER A 31 -4.87 -4.88 10.45
CA SER A 31 -5.86 -3.82 10.55
C SER A 31 -5.32 -2.79 11.53
N LEU A 32 -5.06 -1.60 11.03
CA LEU A 32 -4.36 -0.54 11.75
C LEU A 32 -5.22 0.72 11.78
N PRO A 33 -5.09 1.57 12.81
CA PRO A 33 -5.76 2.86 12.81
C PRO A 33 -5.33 3.69 11.61
N TYR A 34 -6.25 4.49 11.06
CA TYR A 34 -5.90 5.42 10.01
C TYR A 34 -4.87 6.44 10.49
N VAL A 35 -3.87 6.70 9.65
CA VAL A 35 -2.90 7.78 9.81
C VAL A 35 -2.95 8.68 8.59
N ARG A 36 -2.79 9.99 8.80
CA ARG A 36 -2.63 10.91 7.68
C ARG A 36 -1.30 10.62 6.98
N PRO A 37 -1.27 10.55 5.64
CA PRO A 37 -0.02 10.35 4.94
C PRO A 37 0.88 11.57 5.11
N VAL A 38 2.18 11.34 5.15
CA VAL A 38 3.19 12.39 4.99
C VAL A 38 3.51 12.50 3.50
N THR A 39 3.41 13.71 2.97
CA THR A 39 3.78 14.00 1.58
C THR A 39 5.25 14.41 1.52
N GLN A 40 6.04 13.69 0.73
CA GLN A 40 7.45 13.97 0.46
C GLN A 40 7.63 14.17 -1.05
N GLY A 41 7.63 15.41 -1.51
CA GLY A 41 7.59 15.73 -2.94
C GLY A 41 6.32 15.17 -3.58
N SER A 42 6.46 14.26 -4.55
CA SER A 42 5.36 13.55 -5.20
C SER A 42 5.07 12.17 -4.60
N THR A 43 5.68 11.84 -3.46
CA THR A 43 5.48 10.56 -2.76
C THR A 43 4.56 10.74 -1.56
N LEU A 44 3.60 9.82 -1.39
CA LEU A 44 2.77 9.72 -0.19
C LEU A 44 3.27 8.54 0.66
N GLU A 45 3.50 8.78 1.95
CA GLU A 45 3.89 7.72 2.90
C GLU A 45 2.88 7.60 4.03
N PHE A 46 2.34 6.40 4.23
CA PHE A 46 1.57 6.02 5.41
C PHE A 46 2.45 5.17 6.30
N HIS A 47 2.59 5.54 7.57
CA HIS A 47 3.33 4.76 8.56
C HIS A 47 2.43 4.54 9.79
N ALA A 48 1.94 3.31 9.94
CA ALA A 48 0.95 2.96 10.95
C ALA A 48 1.44 1.79 11.80
N PHE A 49 1.09 1.83 13.08
CA PHE A 49 1.44 0.83 14.08
C PHE A 49 0.19 0.43 14.87
N GLY A 50 0.10 -0.82 15.28
CA GLY A 50 -1.03 -1.32 16.06
C GLY A 50 -0.86 -2.77 16.47
N GLY A 51 -0.94 -3.03 17.79
CA GLY A 51 -0.65 -4.35 18.34
C GLY A 51 0.79 -4.76 18.01
N GLU A 52 0.95 -5.91 17.36
CA GLU A 52 2.23 -6.43 16.90
C GLU A 52 2.53 -6.08 15.42
N ASN A 53 1.66 -5.31 14.78
CA ASN A 53 1.78 -4.98 13.36
C ASN A 53 2.37 -3.59 13.15
N GLU A 54 3.30 -3.51 12.20
CA GLU A 54 3.84 -2.29 11.62
C GLU A 54 3.61 -2.32 10.10
N LEU A 55 3.02 -1.25 9.58
CA LEU A 55 2.81 -1.05 8.16
C LEU A 55 3.45 0.25 7.72
N ARG A 56 4.27 0.17 6.68
CA ARG A 56 4.71 1.33 5.93
C ARG A 56 4.31 1.18 4.47
N LEU A 57 3.52 2.10 3.97
CA LEU A 57 3.08 2.13 2.57
C LEU A 57 3.58 3.41 1.91
N ARG A 58 4.35 3.27 0.83
CA ARG A 58 4.82 4.38 -0.01
C ARG A 58 4.16 4.30 -1.36
N ILE A 59 3.66 5.44 -1.84
CA ILE A 59 3.04 5.58 -3.16
C ILE A 59 3.81 6.65 -3.91
N PHE A 60 4.43 6.26 -5.01
CA PHE A 60 5.23 7.10 -5.88
C PHE A 60 4.42 7.49 -7.10
N ASP A 61 4.40 8.78 -7.44
CA ASP A 61 3.89 9.31 -8.71
C ASP A 61 4.83 8.93 -9.87
N ARG A 62 4.79 7.65 -10.23
CA ARG A 62 5.60 7.04 -11.29
C ARG A 62 4.79 5.93 -11.95
N PRO A 63 4.68 5.93 -13.29
CA PRO A 63 3.96 4.90 -14.02
C PRO A 63 4.46 3.51 -13.67
N CYS A 64 3.53 2.60 -13.49
CA CYS A 64 3.79 1.19 -13.22
C CYS A 64 3.10 0.36 -14.31
N ALA A 65 3.85 -0.53 -14.95
CA ALA A 65 3.30 -1.50 -15.87
C ALA A 65 3.04 -2.79 -15.09
N ASP A 66 1.78 -3.20 -15.03
CA ASP A 66 1.41 -4.51 -14.49
C ASP A 66 2.06 -5.60 -15.35
N GLY A 67 2.95 -6.40 -14.75
CA GLY A 67 3.72 -7.43 -15.44
C GLY A 67 2.88 -8.59 -15.99
N MET A 68 1.64 -8.78 -15.50
CA MET A 68 0.74 -9.83 -15.97
C MET A 68 -0.28 -9.33 -16.98
N SER A 69 -0.90 -8.17 -16.75
CA SER A 69 -1.97 -7.67 -17.62
C SER A 69 -1.52 -6.62 -18.65
N GLY A 70 -0.33 -6.06 -18.48
CA GLY A 70 0.16 -4.92 -19.27
C GLY A 70 -0.62 -3.63 -19.03
N ARG A 71 -1.54 -3.60 -18.05
CA ARG A 71 -2.32 -2.40 -17.74
C ARG A 71 -1.40 -1.31 -17.18
N PRO A 72 -1.47 -0.09 -17.73
CA PRO A 72 -0.74 1.04 -17.17
C PRO A 72 -1.45 1.50 -15.90
N TYR A 73 -0.68 1.62 -14.83
CA TYR A 73 -1.09 2.30 -13.61
C TYR A 73 -0.33 3.61 -13.49
N PRO A 74 -0.96 4.67 -12.98
CA PRO A 74 -0.32 5.98 -12.84
C PRO A 74 0.73 6.00 -11.72
N ALA A 75 0.63 5.11 -10.73
CA ALA A 75 1.51 5.10 -9.57
C ALA A 75 2.16 3.74 -9.30
N THR A 76 3.35 3.79 -8.69
CA THR A 76 4.07 2.64 -8.13
C THR A 76 3.86 2.65 -6.63
N ALA A 77 3.73 1.49 -5.99
CA ALA A 77 3.66 1.39 -4.54
C ALA A 77 4.62 0.35 -3.97
N GLU A 78 5.06 0.64 -2.75
CA GLU A 78 5.88 -0.23 -1.92
C GLU A 78 5.22 -0.38 -0.55
N LEU A 79 4.94 -1.61 -0.15
CA LEU A 79 4.42 -1.96 1.16
C LEU A 79 5.50 -2.67 1.96
N GLU A 80 5.70 -2.24 3.19
CA GLU A 80 6.44 -2.95 4.22
C GLU A 80 5.45 -3.37 5.31
N LEU A 81 5.30 -4.68 5.53
CA LEU A 81 4.41 -5.24 6.55
C LEU A 81 5.20 -6.18 7.46
N ASN A 82 5.40 -5.77 8.72
CA ASN A 82 6.16 -6.52 9.74
C ASN A 82 7.54 -6.96 9.21
N GLY A 83 8.27 -6.02 8.60
CA GLY A 83 9.60 -6.24 8.03
C GLY A 83 9.63 -6.99 6.68
N ARG A 84 8.47 -7.33 6.09
CA ARG A 84 8.41 -7.86 4.72
C ARG A 84 8.08 -6.78 3.72
N SER A 85 8.88 -6.67 2.66
CA SER A 85 8.68 -5.71 1.59
C SER A 85 7.97 -6.33 0.39
N TYR A 86 7.04 -5.56 -0.17
CA TYR A 86 6.25 -5.86 -1.34
C TYR A 86 6.28 -4.66 -2.27
N ARG A 87 6.31 -4.89 -3.58
CA ARG A 87 6.30 -3.82 -4.59
C ARG A 87 5.23 -4.14 -5.62
N GLY A 88 4.56 -3.12 -6.12
CA GLY A 88 3.45 -3.27 -7.06
C GLY A 88 2.97 -1.95 -7.64
N CYS A 89 1.85 -2.02 -8.34
CA CYS A 89 1.21 -0.85 -8.93
C CYS A 89 0.07 -0.33 -8.04
N ALA A 90 -0.22 0.97 -8.14
CA ALA A 90 -1.26 1.65 -7.37
C ALA A 90 -2.11 2.57 -8.25
N GLU A 91 -3.37 2.74 -7.84
CA GLU A 91 -4.17 3.88 -8.25
C GLU A 91 -3.80 5.12 -7.40
N PRO A 92 -3.99 6.34 -7.91
CA PRO A 92 -3.67 7.56 -7.17
C PRO A 92 -4.59 7.67 -5.95
N VAL A 93 -4.00 7.70 -4.75
CA VAL A 93 -4.76 7.98 -3.53
C VAL A 93 -5.03 9.48 -3.48
N ARG A 94 -6.31 9.85 -3.58
CA ARG A 94 -6.73 11.22 -3.26
C ARG A 94 -7.02 11.28 -1.76
N PRO A 95 -6.32 12.14 -0.99
CA PRO A 95 -6.57 12.34 0.43
C PRO A 95 -7.93 12.97 0.72
#